data_AF-A0A921HZB9-F1
#
_entry.id   AF-A0A921HZB9-F1
#
_cell.length_a   1.000
_cell.length_b   1.000
_cell.length_c   1.000
_cell.angle_alpha   90.00
_cell.angle_beta   90.00
_cell.angle_gamma   90.00
#
_symmetry.space_group_name_H-M   'P 1'
#
loop_
_entity.id
_entity.type
_entity.pdbx_description
1 polymer ?
#
loop_
_entity_poly.entity_id
_entity_poly.type
_entity_poly.pdbx_seq_one_letter_code
_entity_poly.pdbx_strand_id
1 'polypeptide(L)'
;MANYATNNFFAQTENEKDLITIEQFIEENFCDSNIARHGQCVESEFYSKWECPQKEMDELIALLEAPKRIYIRIHSYELANEYVSFRTFSNGVWNIK
;
A
#
# COMPACT_ATOMS: atom_id res chain seq x y z
N MET A 1 -1.80 -25.05 -0.34
CA MET A 1 -2.30 -23.82 -0.98
C MET A 1 -1.46 -22.69 -0.44
N ALA A 2 -1.03 -21.74 -1.28
CA ALA A 2 -0.42 -20.52 -0.76
C ALA A 2 -1.56 -19.66 -0.20
N ASN A 3 -1.46 -19.23 1.07
CA ASN A 3 -2.46 -18.33 1.63
C ASN A 3 -2.08 -16.91 1.21
N TYR A 4 -3.01 -16.21 0.57
CA TYR A 4 -2.84 -14.84 0.12
C TYR A 4 -3.62 -13.91 1.04
N ALA A 5 -3.00 -12.83 1.49
CA ALA A 5 -3.69 -11.76 2.17
C ALA A 5 -4.22 -10.77 1.13
N THR A 6 -5.47 -10.33 1.30
CA THR A 6 -6.04 -9.19 0.56
C THR A 6 -5.57 -7.91 1.24
N ASN A 7 -5.10 -6.94 0.45
CA ASN A 7 -4.60 -5.66 0.94
C ASN A 7 -5.42 -4.52 0.34
N ASN A 8 -6.14 -3.81 1.20
CA ASN A 8 -6.84 -2.59 0.83
C ASN A 8 -5.92 -1.40 1.12
N PHE A 9 -5.35 -0.87 0.05
CA PHE A 9 -4.37 0.22 0.05
C PHE A 9 -5.05 1.56 -0.27
N PHE A 10 -4.61 2.60 0.43
CA PHE A 10 -4.94 3.98 0.11
C PHE A 10 -3.73 4.86 0.37
N ALA A 11 -3.43 5.74 -0.57
CA ALA A 11 -2.44 6.79 -0.43
C ALA A 11 -3.02 8.15 -0.82
N GLN A 12 -2.58 9.20 -0.11
CA GLN A 12 -2.92 10.58 -0.40
C GLN A 12 -1.68 11.46 -0.31
N THR A 13 -1.42 12.24 -1.36
CA THR A 13 -0.33 13.21 -1.41
C THR A 13 -0.63 14.33 -2.40
N GLU A 14 -0.14 15.53 -2.11
CA GLU A 14 -0.19 16.67 -3.04
C GLU A 14 0.87 16.56 -4.15
N ASN A 15 1.86 15.67 -4.01
CA ASN A 15 2.91 15.47 -5.01
C ASN A 15 2.43 14.53 -6.12
N GLU A 16 2.17 15.09 -7.30
CA GLU A 16 1.66 14.35 -8.46
C GLU A 16 2.61 13.25 -8.94
N LYS A 17 3.93 13.45 -8.84
CA LYS A 17 4.90 12.42 -9.22
C LYS A 17 4.86 11.23 -8.28
N ASP A 18 4.75 11.48 -6.98
CA ASP A 18 4.63 10.42 -5.98
C ASP A 18 3.37 9.58 -6.24
N LEU A 19 2.25 10.20 -6.66
CA LEU A 19 1.04 9.45 -7.07
C LEU A 19 1.32 8.52 -8.26
N ILE A 20 2.02 9.01 -9.29
CA ILE A 20 2.38 8.19 -10.46
C ILE A 20 3.32 7.04 -10.04
N THR A 21 4.31 7.32 -9.19
CA THR A 21 5.23 6.29 -8.67
C THR A 21 4.48 5.21 -7.89
N ILE A 22 3.47 5.57 -7.09
CA ILE A 22 2.66 4.61 -6.34
C ILE A 22 1.86 3.71 -7.27
N GLU A 23 1.19 4.29 -8.27
CA GLU A 23 0.41 3.53 -9.26
C GLU A 23 1.29 2.52 -10.00
N GLN A 24 2.41 2.98 -10.55
CA GLN A 24 3.37 2.13 -11.27
C GLN A 24 3.94 1.04 -10.36
N PHE A 25 4.34 1.40 -9.14
CA PHE A 25 4.89 0.42 -8.21
C PHE A 25 3.89 -0.68 -7.88
N ILE A 26 2.62 -0.33 -7.62
CA ILE A 26 1.59 -1.32 -7.30
C ILE A 26 1.35 -2.24 -8.50
N GLU A 27 1.22 -1.67 -9.70
CA GLU A 27 1.00 -2.43 -10.95
C GLU A 27 2.17 -3.37 -11.30
N GLU A 28 3.41 -2.96 -11.03
CA GLU A 28 4.60 -3.76 -11.32
C GLU A 28 4.88 -4.85 -10.27
N ASN A 29 4.52 -4.63 -9.00
CA ASN A 29 4.92 -5.52 -7.90
C ASN A 29 3.81 -6.46 -7.41
N PHE A 30 2.53 -6.15 -7.67
CA PHE A 30 1.42 -6.96 -7.20
C PHE A 30 0.50 -7.40 -8.34
N CYS A 31 0.09 -8.67 -8.31
CA CYS A 31 -0.87 -9.20 -9.27
C CYS A 31 -2.31 -8.79 -8.92
N ASP A 32 -3.15 -8.70 -9.94
CA ASP A 32 -4.58 -8.38 -9.83
C ASP A 32 -4.86 -7.05 -9.09
N SER A 33 -3.94 -6.08 -9.23
CA SER A 33 -4.07 -4.77 -8.61
C SER A 33 -5.17 -3.95 -9.28
N ASN A 34 -6.28 -3.76 -8.59
CA ASN A 34 -7.34 -2.86 -9.06
C ASN A 34 -7.03 -1.45 -8.59
N ILE A 35 -6.39 -0.63 -9.44
CA ILE A 35 -5.94 0.72 -9.09
C ILE A 35 -6.99 1.76 -9.51
N ALA A 36 -7.36 2.64 -8.59
CA ALA A 36 -8.24 3.78 -8.83
C ALA A 36 -7.56 5.08 -8.37
N ARG A 37 -7.33 6.00 -9.30
CA ARG A 37 -6.84 7.35 -9.00
C ARG A 37 -8.00 8.34 -9.00
N HIS A 38 -8.09 9.17 -7.96
CA HIS A 38 -9.02 10.29 -7.93
C HIS A 38 -8.43 11.49 -7.20
N GLY A 39 -8.26 12.61 -7.92
CA GLY A 39 -7.64 13.82 -7.39
C GLY A 39 -6.23 13.55 -6.88
N GLN A 40 -6.03 13.72 -5.57
CA GLN A 40 -4.75 13.54 -4.87
C GLN A 40 -4.64 12.19 -4.15
N CYS A 41 -5.49 11.22 -4.54
CA CYS A 41 -5.59 9.92 -3.89
C CYS A 41 -5.41 8.78 -4.89
N VAL A 42 -4.76 7.71 -4.42
CA VAL A 42 -4.67 6.41 -5.09
C VAL A 42 -5.23 5.35 -4.14
N GLU A 43 -6.21 4.59 -4.62
CA GLU A 43 -6.74 3.41 -3.96
C GLU A 43 -6.37 2.17 -4.75
N SER A 44 -6.07 1.08 -4.04
CA SER A 44 -5.89 -0.20 -4.69
C SER A 44 -6.26 -1.37 -3.80
N GLU A 45 -6.80 -2.42 -4.41
CA GLU A 45 -6.88 -3.75 -3.82
C GLU A 45 -5.90 -4.67 -4.54
N PHE A 46 -5.04 -5.36 -3.79
CA PHE A 46 -4.08 -6.31 -4.35
C PHE A 46 -3.73 -7.42 -3.35
N TYR A 47 -3.06 -8.47 -3.83
CA TYR A 47 -2.72 -9.65 -3.02
C TYR A 47 -1.24 -9.70 -2.65
N SER A 48 -0.96 -10.16 -1.44
CA SER A 48 0.39 -10.48 -0.97
C SER A 48 0.44 -11.90 -0.41
N LYS A 49 1.63 -12.49 -0.29
CA LYS A 49 1.78 -13.81 0.32
C LYS A 49 1.74 -13.69 1.84
N TRP A 50 0.84 -14.43 2.48
CA TRP A 50 0.73 -14.64 3.94
C TRP A 50 0.32 -13.42 4.76
N GLU A 51 0.96 -12.27 4.57
CA GLU A 51 0.83 -11.10 5.42
C GLU A 51 0.96 -9.78 4.64
N CYS A 52 0.82 -8.65 5.32
CA CYS A 52 1.00 -7.32 4.72
C CYS A 52 2.43 -7.22 4.13
N PRO A 53 2.60 -6.77 2.88
CA PRO A 53 3.90 -6.75 2.19
C PRO A 53 4.77 -5.59 2.67
N GLN A 54 5.23 -5.63 3.92
CA GLN A 54 5.96 -4.53 4.56
C GLN A 54 7.24 -4.17 3.80
N LYS A 55 7.95 -5.18 3.27
CA LYS A 55 9.20 -4.97 2.56
C LYS A 55 8.98 -4.15 1.29
N GLU A 56 8.01 -4.55 0.49
CA GLU A 56 7.61 -3.86 -0.74
C GLU A 56 7.09 -2.45 -0.43
N MET A 57 6.36 -2.28 0.68
CA MET A 57 5.92 -0.94 1.10
C MET A 57 7.07 -0.04 1.54
N ASP A 58 8.09 -0.57 2.20
CA ASP A 58 9.29 0.19 2.56
C ASP A 58 10.12 0.55 1.32
N GLU A 59 10.17 -0.33 0.31
CA GLU A 59 10.75 -0.03 -1.01
C GLU A 59 9.98 1.07 -1.73
N LEU A 60 8.64 1.03 -1.73
CA LEU A 60 7.80 2.11 -2.26
C LEU A 60 8.13 3.45 -1.58
N ILE A 61 8.16 3.50 -0.25
CA ILE A 61 8.48 4.72 0.51
C ILE A 61 9.84 5.29 0.11
N ALA A 62 10.84 4.44 -0.15
CA ALA A 62 12.17 4.87 -0.55
C ALA A 62 12.23 5.49 -1.95
N LEU A 63 11.24 5.20 -2.82
CA LEU A 63 11.15 5.75 -4.18
C LEU A 63 10.44 7.12 -4.23
N LEU A 64 9.72 7.51 -3.18
CA LEU A 64 8.95 8.76 -3.16
C LEU A 64 9.86 9.98 -2.99
N GLU A 65 9.53 11.09 -3.68
CA GLU A 65 10.23 12.37 -3.54
C GLU A 65 9.89 13.06 -2.20
N ALA A 66 8.64 12.92 -1.71
CA ALA A 66 8.18 13.60 -0.49
C ALA A 66 7.52 12.65 0.53
N PRO A 67 8.22 11.61 1.03
CA PRO A 67 7.64 10.60 1.94
C PRO A 67 7.18 11.17 3.29
N LYS A 68 7.62 12.36 3.69
CA LYS A 68 7.11 13.01 4.92
C LYS A 68 5.76 13.71 4.72
N ARG A 69 5.33 13.92 3.48
CA ARG A 69 4.09 14.64 3.12
C ARG A 69 3.00 13.72 2.56
N ILE A 70 3.24 12.42 2.54
CA ILE A 70 2.27 11.42 2.13
C ILE A 70 1.59 10.79 3.35
N TYR A 71 0.31 10.47 3.19
CA TYR A 71 -0.41 9.58 4.07
C TYR A 71 -0.69 8.26 3.34
N ILE A 72 -0.37 7.12 3.95
CA ILE A 72 -0.72 5.79 3.44
C ILE A 72 -1.47 5.03 4.52
N ARG A 73 -2.47 4.23 4.14
CA ARG A 73 -3.07 3.21 4.99
C ARG A 73 -3.17 1.89 4.23
N ILE A 74 -2.97 0.80 4.95
CA ILE A 74 -3.10 -0.56 4.43
C ILE A 74 -3.89 -1.37 5.44
N HIS A 75 -5.00 -1.95 4.99
CA HIS A 75 -5.77 -2.93 5.73
C HIS A 75 -5.58 -4.29 5.06
N SER A 76 -4.79 -5.15 5.70
CA SER A 76 -4.48 -6.49 5.21
C SER A 76 -5.26 -7.53 6.01
N TYR A 77 -5.87 -8.50 5.33
CA TYR A 77 -6.57 -9.58 6.01
C TYR A 77 -6.49 -10.90 5.23
N GLU A 78 -6.55 -12.02 5.96
CA GLU A 78 -6.70 -13.37 5.42
C GLU A 78 -7.63 -14.16 6.34
N LEU A 79 -8.81 -14.52 5.83
CA LEU A 79 -9.91 -15.01 6.66
C LEU A 79 -9.69 -16.43 7.18
N ALA A 80 -8.97 -17.29 6.46
CA ALA A 80 -8.79 -18.68 6.86
C ALA A 80 -7.84 -18.84 8.06
N ASN A 81 -6.84 -17.97 8.21
CA ASN A 81 -5.91 -17.93 9.35
C ASN A 81 -6.26 -16.83 10.36
N GLU A 82 -7.44 -16.19 10.25
CA GLU A 82 -7.87 -15.09 11.12
C GLU A 82 -6.83 -13.94 11.20
N TYR A 83 -6.06 -13.75 10.12
CA TYR A 83 -5.04 -12.71 10.05
C TYR A 83 -5.70 -11.37 9.72
N VAL A 84 -5.33 -10.33 10.47
CA VAL A 84 -5.68 -8.95 10.21
C VAL A 84 -4.53 -8.04 10.64
N SER A 85 -4.25 -7.02 9.85
CA SER A 85 -3.24 -6.00 10.14
C SER A 85 -3.72 -4.66 9.61
N PHE A 86 -3.67 -3.64 10.46
CA PHE A 86 -3.92 -2.27 10.03
C PHE A 86 -2.67 -1.42 10.22
N ARG A 87 -2.17 -0.87 9.11
CA ARG A 87 -0.94 -0.06 9.09
C ARG A 87 -1.23 1.31 8.50
N THR A 88 -0.65 2.34 9.10
CA THR A 88 -0.69 3.70 8.57
C THR A 88 0.70 4.29 8.52
N PHE A 89 1.05 4.94 7.43
CA PHE A 89 2.27 5.72 7.30
C PHE A 89 1.92 7.20 7.25
N SER A 90 2.57 7.99 8.11
CA SER A 90 2.46 9.45 8.07
C SER A 90 3.69 10.08 8.68
N ASN A 91 4.08 11.26 8.21
CA ASN A 91 5.25 11.99 8.69
C ASN A 91 6.55 11.15 8.71
N GLY A 92 6.69 10.21 7.77
CA GLY A 92 7.87 9.35 7.64
C GLY A 92 7.91 8.15 8.59
N VAL A 93 6.81 7.81 9.28
CA VAL A 93 6.76 6.73 10.28
C VAL A 93 5.58 5.81 10.05
N TRP A 94 5.82 4.49 10.11
CA TRP A 94 4.78 3.47 10.17
C TRP A 94 4.21 3.34 11.58
N ASN A 95 2.88 3.29 11.68
CA ASN A 95 2.15 2.91 12.87
C ASN A 95 1.37 1.62 12.56
N ILE A 96 1.55 0.61 13.42
CA ILE A 96 0.90 -0.69 13.31
C ILE A 96 -0.12 -0.78 14.45
N LYS A 97 -1.36 -1.15 14.13
CA LYS A 97 -2.46 -1.32 15.07
C LYS A 97 -2.99 -2.74 15.07
#